data_AF-A0A6J2UKK5-F1
#
_entry.id   AF-A0A6J2UKK5-F1
#
_cell.length_a   1.000
_cell.length_b   1.000
_cell.length_c   1.000
_cell.angle_alpha   90.00
_cell.angle_beta   90.00
_cell.angle_gamma   90.00
#
_symmetry.space_group_name_H-M   'P 1'
#
loop_
_entity.id
_entity.type
_entity.pdbx_description
1 polymer ?
#
loop_
_entity_poly.entity_id
_entity_poly.type
_entity_poly.pdbx_seq_one_letter_code
_entity_poly.pdbx_strand_id
1 'polypeptide(L)'
;MERASDIPLCWKGSMAQQKEERMATRAFCQKKINQLQRSQADLSVRREKHTHNRPPVIKPAQTLAGLQVPPQLICLQKLKTFNEEMKKAAVEEFHEASGCGACLHNQATLALHSFISRKKSQVCAQALEEKMQSHLYNKDSIYLLGQILREVPRPEDDPCIVWKAMMERWTSD
;
A
#
# COMPACT_ATOMS: atom_id res chain seq x y z
N MET A 1 -46.05 -25.09 48.68
CA MET A 1 -44.89 -25.30 47.80
C MET A 1 -44.92 -24.25 46.72
N GLU A 2 -43.84 -23.49 46.66
CA GLU A 2 -43.72 -22.17 46.06
C GLU A 2 -43.94 -22.14 44.55
N ARG A 3 -44.59 -21.05 44.13
CA ARG A 3 -44.84 -20.69 42.74
C ARG A 3 -43.56 -20.19 42.10
N ALA A 4 -43.48 -20.50 40.80
CA ALA A 4 -42.56 -19.91 39.83
C ALA A 4 -42.32 -18.42 40.08
N SER A 5 -41.06 -18.04 40.13
CA SER A 5 -40.58 -16.67 40.21
C SER A 5 -40.77 -15.97 38.86
N ASP A 6 -41.84 -15.19 38.78
CA ASP A 6 -42.11 -14.25 37.71
C ASP A 6 -41.01 -13.17 37.63
N ILE A 7 -40.20 -13.24 36.58
CA ILE A 7 -39.24 -12.19 36.24
C ILE A 7 -40.03 -11.00 35.66
N PRO A 8 -39.91 -9.78 36.23
CA PRO A 8 -40.68 -8.61 35.78
C PRO A 8 -40.42 -8.27 34.30
N LEU A 9 -41.50 -8.08 33.53
CA LEU A 9 -41.49 -7.77 32.09
C LEU A 9 -40.64 -6.54 31.71
N CYS A 10 -40.37 -5.64 32.66
CA CYS A 10 -39.52 -4.45 32.48
C CYS A 10 -38.04 -4.78 32.21
N TRP A 11 -37.53 -5.90 32.76
CA TRP A 11 -36.11 -6.26 32.63
C TRP A 11 -35.77 -6.93 31.28
N LYS A 12 -36.78 -7.50 30.60
CA LYS A 12 -36.61 -8.09 29.26
C LYS A 12 -36.36 -7.02 28.20
N GLY A 13 -36.96 -5.83 28.34
CA GLY A 13 -36.70 -4.68 27.47
C GLY A 13 -35.28 -4.13 27.62
N SER A 14 -34.79 -4.04 28.86
CA SER A 14 -33.43 -3.54 29.16
C SER A 14 -32.33 -4.46 28.61
N MET A 15 -32.48 -5.78 28.73
CA MET A 15 -31.50 -6.75 28.21
C MET A 15 -31.49 -6.83 26.68
N ALA A 16 -32.65 -6.71 26.03
CA ALA A 16 -32.75 -6.66 24.57
C ALA A 16 -32.09 -5.39 24.01
N GLN A 17 -32.34 -4.24 24.64
CA GLN A 17 -31.76 -2.95 24.26
C GLN A 17 -30.25 -2.93 24.47
N GLN A 18 -29.75 -3.51 25.56
CA GLN A 18 -28.31 -3.64 25.81
C GLN A 18 -27.63 -4.62 24.84
N LYS A 19 -28.33 -5.65 24.35
CA LYS A 19 -27.83 -6.56 23.31
C LYS A 19 -27.76 -5.87 21.95
N GLU A 20 -28.79 -5.12 21.59
CA GLU A 20 -28.86 -4.28 20.39
C GLU A 20 -27.70 -3.28 20.37
N GLU A 21 -27.50 -2.54 21.48
CA GLU A 21 -26.40 -1.58 21.63
C GLU A 21 -25.02 -2.24 21.51
N ARG A 22 -24.82 -3.41 22.12
CA ARG A 22 -23.56 -4.16 21.98
C ARG A 22 -23.33 -4.62 20.54
N MET A 23 -24.37 -5.05 19.83
CA MET A 23 -24.26 -5.45 18.43
C MET A 23 -23.97 -4.26 17.52
N ALA A 24 -24.65 -3.13 17.72
CA ALA A 24 -24.42 -1.88 17.00
C ALA A 24 -22.99 -1.37 17.24
N THR A 25 -22.52 -1.38 18.49
CA THR A 25 -21.15 -1.00 18.85
C THR A 25 -20.13 -1.90 18.18
N ARG A 26 -20.35 -3.23 18.21
CA ARG A 26 -19.45 -4.19 17.56
C ARG A 26 -19.40 -3.99 16.04
N ALA A 27 -20.55 -3.79 15.40
CA ALA A 27 -20.64 -3.53 13.96
C ALA A 27 -19.93 -2.23 13.56
N PHE A 28 -20.12 -1.17 14.35
CA PHE A 28 -19.44 0.10 14.15
C PHE A 28 -17.91 -0.03 14.28
N CYS A 29 -17.44 -0.65 15.37
CA CYS A 29 -16.02 -0.90 15.60
C CYS A 29 -15.41 -1.74 14.46
N GLN A 30 -16.09 -2.80 14.02
CA GLN A 30 -15.62 -3.62 12.91
C GLN A 30 -15.51 -2.83 11.60
N LYS A 31 -16.51 -2.00 11.29
CA LYS A 31 -16.50 -1.14 10.09
C LYS A 31 -15.36 -0.15 10.13
N LYS A 32 -15.08 0.45 11.29
CA LYS A 32 -13.96 1.38 11.49
C LYS A 32 -12.60 0.70 11.37
N ILE A 33 -12.42 -0.49 11.94
CA ILE A 33 -11.19 -1.27 11.81
C ILE A 33 -10.92 -1.59 10.34
N ASN A 34 -11.94 -2.05 9.61
CA ASN A 34 -11.80 -2.36 8.18
C ASN A 34 -11.46 -1.11 7.35
N GLN A 35 -12.01 0.06 7.69
CA GLN A 35 -11.69 1.32 7.02
C GLN A 35 -10.23 1.73 7.27
N LEU A 36 -9.75 1.61 8.51
CA LEU A 36 -8.36 1.91 8.87
C LEU A 36 -7.38 0.97 8.16
N GLN A 37 -7.68 -0.31 8.10
CA GLN A 37 -6.86 -1.29 7.38
C GLN A 37 -6.78 -0.98 5.87
N ARG A 38 -7.89 -0.61 5.23
CA ARG A 38 -7.90 -0.18 3.82
C ARG A 38 -7.06 1.09 3.61
N SER A 39 -7.21 2.08 4.50
CA SER A 39 -6.42 3.32 4.41
C SER A 39 -4.92 3.08 4.62
N GLN A 40 -4.52 2.10 5.44
CA GLN A 40 -3.11 1.73 5.61
C GLN A 40 -2.57 0.98 4.39
N ALA A 41 -3.38 0.13 3.74
CA ALA A 41 -3.01 -0.50 2.47
C ALA A 41 -2.76 0.57 1.38
N ASP A 42 -3.60 1.60 1.29
CA ASP A 42 -3.42 2.72 0.35
C ASP A 42 -2.20 3.60 0.66
N LEU A 43 -1.85 3.78 1.95
CA LEU A 43 -0.66 4.53 2.36
C LEU A 43 0.66 3.77 2.12
N SER A 44 0.61 2.44 2.05
CA SER A 44 1.80 1.62 1.73
C SER A 44 2.25 1.76 0.27
N VAL A 45 1.36 2.20 -0.62
CA VAL A 45 1.64 2.53 -2.02
C VAL A 45 2.21 3.95 -2.18
N ARG A 46 2.10 4.82 -1.16
CA ARG A 46 2.37 6.26 -1.25
C ARG A 46 3.55 6.75 -0.38
N ARG A 47 4.43 5.84 0.05
CA ARG A 47 5.64 6.20 0.82
C ARG A 47 6.77 6.62 -0.10
N GLU A 48 6.68 7.83 -0.64
CA GLU A 48 7.89 8.58 -0.99
C GLU A 48 7.63 10.09 -0.88
N LYS A 49 8.44 10.72 -0.02
CA LYS A 49 8.58 12.16 0.24
C LYS A 49 7.39 12.88 0.89
N HIS A 50 7.49 13.05 2.21
CA HIS A 50 7.39 14.40 2.76
C HIS A 50 8.25 14.54 4.02
N THR A 51 9.30 15.33 3.86
CA THR A 51 10.25 15.76 4.88
C THR A 51 9.64 16.85 5.75
N HIS A 52 9.77 16.64 7.07
CA HIS A 52 9.90 17.63 8.14
C HIS A 52 9.23 19.01 7.95
N ASN A 53 8.09 19.21 8.62
CA ASN A 53 7.75 20.49 9.24
C ASN A 53 7.29 20.21 10.68
N ARG A 54 8.22 20.39 11.61
CA ARG A 54 7.99 20.27 13.06
C ARG A 54 7.31 21.56 13.53
N PRO A 55 6.09 21.52 14.10
CA PRO A 55 5.49 22.70 14.70
C PRO A 55 6.32 23.17 15.91
N PRO A 56 6.32 24.48 16.25
CA PRO A 56 7.06 24.97 17.40
C PRO A 56 6.53 24.32 18.68
N VAL A 57 7.45 23.89 19.54
CA VAL A 57 7.12 23.41 20.89
C VAL A 57 6.54 24.59 21.66
N ILE A 58 5.21 24.59 21.83
CA ILE A 58 4.53 25.49 22.75
C ILE A 58 4.99 25.10 24.15
N LYS A 59 5.76 25.97 24.81
CA LYS A 59 6.14 25.81 26.21
C LYS A 59 4.85 25.71 27.04
N PRO A 60 4.68 24.68 27.90
CA PRO A 60 3.49 24.59 28.72
C PRO A 60 3.41 25.83 29.60
N ALA A 61 2.32 26.58 29.45
CA ALA A 61 1.96 27.64 30.37
C ALA A 61 1.96 27.08 31.79
N GLN A 62 2.46 27.89 32.70
CA GLN A 62 2.76 27.57 34.08
C GLN A 62 1.68 26.69 34.74
N THR A 63 2.17 25.67 35.43
CA THR A 63 1.42 24.61 36.06
C THR A 63 0.34 25.17 37.00
N LEU A 64 -0.94 25.04 36.63
CA LEU A 64 -2.07 25.05 37.56
C LEU A 64 -2.06 23.77 38.40
N ALA A 65 -0.95 23.52 39.11
CA ALA A 65 -0.78 22.39 40.02
C ALA A 65 -1.59 22.65 41.29
N GLY A 66 -2.90 22.41 41.23
CA GLY A 66 -3.77 22.57 42.40
C GLY A 66 -5.26 22.60 42.07
N LEU A 67 -5.62 22.92 40.82
CA LEU A 67 -7.01 22.86 40.38
C LEU A 67 -7.30 21.43 39.93
N GLN A 68 -7.67 20.55 40.86
CA GLN A 68 -8.26 19.27 40.52
C GLN A 68 -9.59 19.53 39.81
N VAL A 69 -9.56 19.56 38.46
CA VAL A 69 -10.77 19.59 37.66
C VAL A 69 -11.47 18.25 37.85
N PRO A 70 -12.72 18.22 38.33
CA PRO A 70 -13.46 16.98 38.44
C PRO A 70 -13.47 16.24 37.10
N PRO A 71 -13.15 14.93 37.08
CA PRO A 71 -13.05 14.15 35.84
C PRO A 71 -14.35 14.20 35.01
N GLN A 72 -15.49 14.41 35.66
CA GLN A 72 -16.80 14.58 35.04
C GLN A 72 -16.85 15.81 34.11
N LEU A 73 -16.19 16.92 34.46
CA LEU A 73 -16.13 18.11 33.62
C LEU A 73 -15.25 17.90 32.40
N ILE A 74 -14.16 17.14 32.53
CA ILE A 74 -13.31 16.74 31.41
C ILE A 74 -14.11 15.84 30.45
N CYS A 75 -14.83 14.85 30.99
CA CYS A 75 -15.71 13.98 30.20
C CYS A 75 -16.80 14.78 29.48
N LEU A 76 -17.45 15.72 30.18
CA LEU A 76 -18.47 16.59 29.60
C LEU A 76 -17.90 17.46 28.48
N GLN A 77 -16.72 18.04 28.68
CA GLN A 77 -16.06 18.86 27.67
C GLN A 77 -15.71 18.03 26.43
N LYS A 78 -15.14 16.83 26.61
CA LYS A 78 -14.86 15.90 25.51
C LYS A 78 -16.13 15.55 24.74
N LEU A 79 -17.23 15.28 25.44
CA LEU A 79 -18.52 14.96 24.83
C LEU A 79 -19.09 16.15 24.04
N LYS A 80 -18.96 17.38 24.56
CA LYS A 80 -19.35 18.60 23.84
C LYS A 80 -18.53 18.79 22.58
N THR A 81 -17.19 18.69 22.68
CA THR A 81 -16.31 18.81 21.52
C THR A 81 -16.66 17.76 20.46
N PHE A 82 -16.84 16.51 20.88
CA PHE A 82 -17.24 15.42 19.99
C PHE A 82 -18.60 15.71 19.31
N ASN A 83 -19.60 16.19 20.06
CA ASN A 83 -20.88 16.57 19.47
C ASN A 83 -20.75 17.70 18.45
N GLU A 84 -19.93 18.72 18.74
CA GLU A 84 -19.70 19.82 17.81
C GLU A 84 -18.93 19.36 16.55
N GLU A 85 -17.97 18.45 16.69
CA GLU A 85 -17.31 17.82 15.54
C GLU A 85 -18.31 17.01 14.70
N MET A 86 -19.23 16.27 15.33
CA MET A 86 -20.28 15.55 14.62
C MET A 86 -21.28 16.47 13.94
N LYS A 87 -21.68 17.58 14.57
CA LYS A 87 -22.53 18.59 13.93
C LYS A 87 -21.85 19.21 12.72
N LYS A 88 -20.57 19.58 12.83
CA LYS A 88 -19.78 20.08 11.70
C LYS A 88 -19.72 19.05 10.59
N ALA A 89 -19.35 17.82 10.90
CA ALA A 89 -19.27 16.72 9.93
C ALA A 89 -20.63 16.36 9.31
N ALA A 90 -21.75 16.62 9.99
CA ALA A 90 -23.09 16.39 9.46
C ALA A 90 -23.55 17.48 8.47
N VAL A 91 -23.01 18.69 8.59
CA VAL A 91 -23.31 19.83 7.71
C VAL A 91 -22.26 19.98 6.59
N GLU A 92 -21.06 19.45 6.80
CA GLU A 92 -19.98 19.45 5.82
C GLU A 92 -20.38 18.55 4.64
N GLU A 93 -20.66 19.16 3.48
CA GLU A 93 -20.93 18.40 2.26
C GLU A 93 -19.68 17.64 1.85
N PHE A 94 -19.82 16.32 1.70
CA PHE A 94 -18.73 15.51 1.19
C PHE A 94 -18.39 15.94 -0.23
N HIS A 95 -17.10 16.18 -0.48
CA HIS A 95 -16.63 16.50 -1.81
C HIS A 95 -16.99 15.38 -2.80
N GLU A 96 -17.87 15.69 -3.75
CA GLU A 96 -18.25 14.77 -4.81
C GLU A 96 -17.27 14.86 -5.98
N ALA A 97 -16.29 13.95 -5.99
CA ALA A 97 -15.26 13.91 -7.02
C ALA A 97 -15.81 13.67 -8.45
N SER A 98 -16.97 13.03 -8.58
CA SER A 98 -17.69 12.82 -9.85
C SER A 98 -18.24 14.11 -10.46
N GLY A 99 -18.59 15.10 -9.63
CA GLY A 99 -19.10 16.40 -10.08
C GLY A 99 -18.02 17.47 -10.19
N CYS A 100 -16.85 17.25 -9.60
CA CYS A 100 -15.78 18.23 -9.61
C CYS A 100 -14.92 18.16 -10.89
N GLY A 101 -14.92 19.23 -11.68
CA GLY A 101 -14.11 19.32 -12.90
C GLY A 101 -12.61 19.10 -12.67
N ALA A 102 -12.04 19.55 -11.55
CA ALA A 102 -10.63 19.32 -11.22
C ALA A 102 -10.34 17.84 -10.95
N CYS A 103 -11.24 17.14 -10.24
CA CYS A 103 -11.11 15.71 -9.96
C CYS A 103 -11.28 14.87 -11.23
N LEU A 104 -12.27 15.20 -12.05
CA LEU A 104 -12.47 14.56 -13.35
C LEU A 104 -11.27 14.76 -14.28
N HIS A 105 -10.69 15.95 -14.32
CA HIS A 105 -9.48 16.22 -15.09
C HIS A 105 -8.30 15.37 -14.61
N ASN A 106 -8.07 15.32 -13.30
CA ASN A 106 -7.01 14.47 -12.73
C ASN A 106 -7.24 12.99 -13.05
N GLN A 107 -8.49 12.52 -12.96
CA GLN A 107 -8.86 11.15 -13.32
C GLN A 107 -8.59 10.86 -14.80
N ALA A 108 -8.95 11.77 -15.71
CA ALA A 108 -8.69 11.65 -17.13
C ALA A 108 -7.18 11.61 -17.43
N THR A 109 -6.40 12.47 -16.80
CA THR A 109 -4.94 12.50 -16.92
C THR A 109 -4.30 11.19 -16.44
N LEU A 110 -4.75 10.66 -15.30
CA LEU A 110 -4.29 9.37 -14.78
C LEU A 110 -4.67 8.20 -15.69
N ALA A 111 -5.89 8.22 -16.24
CA ALA A 111 -6.35 7.21 -17.20
C ALA A 111 -5.50 7.23 -18.47
N LEU A 112 -5.21 8.42 -19.00
CA LEU A 112 -4.35 8.60 -20.17
C LEU A 112 -2.93 8.07 -19.92
N HIS A 113 -2.32 8.43 -18.79
CA HIS A 113 -0.99 7.94 -18.42
C HIS A 113 -0.97 6.41 -18.31
N SER A 114 -1.99 5.83 -17.66
CA SER A 114 -2.11 4.38 -17.51
C SER A 114 -2.29 3.67 -18.85
N PHE A 115 -3.08 4.25 -19.75
CA PHE A 115 -3.28 3.74 -21.10
C PHE A 115 -1.97 3.74 -21.90
N ILE A 116 -1.24 4.87 -21.90
CA ILE A 116 0.04 5.01 -22.60
C ILE A 116 1.06 4.01 -22.04
N SER A 117 1.17 3.93 -20.71
CA SER A 117 2.08 2.99 -20.05
C SER A 117 1.80 1.54 -20.48
N ARG A 118 0.53 1.12 -20.43
CA ARG A 118 0.11 -0.22 -20.84
C ARG A 118 0.43 -0.51 -22.31
N LYS A 119 0.15 0.44 -23.22
CA LYS A 119 0.42 0.29 -24.65
C LYS A 119 1.92 0.23 -24.93
N LYS A 120 2.71 1.07 -24.28
CA LYS A 120 4.17 1.04 -24.37
C LYS A 120 4.71 -0.31 -23.91
N SER A 121 4.29 -0.80 -22.74
CA SER A 121 4.70 -2.11 -22.23
C SER A 121 4.35 -3.24 -23.20
N GLN A 122 3.17 -3.20 -23.82
CA GLN A 122 2.76 -4.20 -24.81
C GLN A 122 3.71 -4.23 -26.02
N VAL A 123 4.00 -3.06 -26.61
CA VAL A 123 4.89 -2.96 -27.78
C VAL A 123 6.33 -3.34 -27.40
N CYS A 124 6.82 -2.88 -26.25
CA CYS A 124 8.16 -3.24 -25.79
C CYS A 124 8.30 -4.75 -25.54
N ALA A 125 7.29 -5.39 -24.94
CA ALA A 125 7.30 -6.83 -24.72
C ALA A 125 7.32 -7.60 -26.05
N GLN A 126 6.49 -7.19 -27.01
CA GLN A 126 6.48 -7.81 -28.33
C GLN A 126 7.84 -7.65 -29.05
N ALA A 127 8.40 -6.44 -29.07
CA ALA A 127 9.69 -6.19 -29.70
C ALA A 127 10.84 -6.93 -29.02
N LEU A 128 10.77 -7.14 -27.70
CA LEU A 128 11.73 -7.95 -26.96
C LEU A 128 11.63 -9.42 -27.38
N GLU A 129 10.42 -9.97 -27.44
CA GLU A 129 10.19 -11.34 -27.87
C GLU A 129 10.71 -11.57 -29.29
N GLU A 130 10.40 -10.68 -30.23
CA GLU A 130 10.90 -10.74 -31.62
C GLU A 130 12.44 -10.74 -31.66
N LYS A 131 13.11 -9.93 -30.84
CA LYS A 131 14.57 -9.92 -30.74
C LYS A 131 15.12 -11.21 -30.14
N MET A 132 14.47 -11.74 -29.11
CA MET A 132 14.87 -13.01 -28.48
C MET A 132 14.75 -14.15 -29.48
N GLN A 133 13.63 -14.24 -30.20
CA GLN A 133 13.43 -15.26 -31.24
C GLN A 133 14.45 -15.12 -32.38
N SER A 134 14.72 -13.89 -32.84
CA SER A 134 15.77 -13.65 -33.85
C SER A 134 17.16 -14.05 -33.35
N HIS A 135 17.49 -13.78 -32.09
CA HIS A 135 18.75 -14.22 -31.50
C HIS A 135 18.82 -15.74 -31.42
N LEU A 136 17.76 -16.41 -30.95
CA LEU A 136 17.70 -17.87 -30.87
C LEU A 136 17.82 -18.53 -32.25
N TYR A 137 17.22 -17.94 -33.29
CA TYR A 137 17.33 -18.44 -34.66
C TYR A 137 18.74 -18.28 -35.23
N ASN A 138 19.38 -17.12 -35.03
CA ASN A 138 20.70 -16.82 -35.61
C ASN A 138 21.87 -17.36 -34.80
N LYS A 139 21.69 -17.51 -33.49
CA LYS A 139 22.70 -17.92 -32.51
C LYS A 139 22.11 -18.98 -31.60
N ASP A 140 21.66 -20.07 -32.22
CA ASP A 140 21.19 -21.23 -31.49
C ASP A 140 22.34 -21.89 -30.70
N SER A 141 22.00 -22.79 -29.78
CA SER A 141 22.99 -23.48 -28.96
C SER A 141 24.01 -24.25 -29.81
N ILE A 142 23.62 -24.74 -30.98
CA ILE A 142 24.51 -25.45 -31.90
C ILE A 142 25.52 -24.49 -32.53
N TYR A 143 25.08 -23.32 -32.98
CA TYR A 143 25.95 -22.27 -33.50
C TYR A 143 26.95 -21.80 -32.44
N LEU A 144 26.48 -21.56 -31.21
CA LEU A 144 27.34 -21.15 -30.10
C LEU A 144 28.36 -22.23 -29.72
N LEU A 145 27.93 -23.50 -29.64
CA LEU A 145 28.85 -24.63 -29.44
C LEU A 145 29.87 -24.71 -30.58
N GLY A 146 29.44 -24.51 -31.83
CA GLY A 146 30.31 -24.47 -32.99
C GLY A 146 31.32 -23.32 -32.95
N GLN A 147 30.96 -22.16 -32.37
CA GLN A 147 31.91 -21.07 -32.14
C GLN A 147 32.93 -21.44 -31.05
N ILE A 148 32.47 -21.94 -29.91
CA ILE A 148 33.34 -22.35 -28.79
C ILE A 148 34.31 -23.44 -29.26
N LEU A 149 33.83 -24.44 -29.98
CA LEU A 149 34.65 -25.53 -30.51
C LEU A 149 35.69 -25.06 -31.54
N ARG A 150 35.44 -23.96 -32.26
CA ARG A 150 36.47 -23.36 -33.15
C ARG A 150 37.59 -22.67 -32.38
N GLU A 151 37.32 -22.20 -31.16
CA GLU A 151 38.33 -21.58 -30.31
C GLU A 151 39.18 -22.61 -29.54
N VAL A 152 38.74 -23.88 -29.52
CA VAL A 152 39.45 -24.97 -28.88
C VAL A 152 40.40 -25.63 -29.89
N PRO A 153 41.68 -25.84 -29.53
CA PRO A 153 42.62 -26.56 -30.39
C PRO A 153 42.15 -28.00 -30.61
N ARG A 154 42.33 -28.51 -31.83
CA ARG A 154 41.99 -29.89 -32.17
C ARG A 154 43.02 -30.84 -31.57
N PRO A 155 42.63 -32.10 -31.28
CA PRO A 155 43.57 -33.11 -30.76
C PRO A 155 44.79 -33.36 -31.67
N GLU A 156 44.65 -33.12 -32.97
CA GLU A 156 45.73 -33.29 -33.95
C GLU A 156 46.63 -32.06 -34.10
N ASP A 157 46.29 -30.93 -33.48
CA ASP A 157 47.09 -29.70 -33.59
C ASP A 157 48.41 -29.85 -32.78
N ASP A 158 49.49 -29.24 -33.28
CA ASP A 158 50.83 -29.36 -32.68
C ASP A 158 50.85 -28.80 -31.24
N PRO A 159 51.27 -29.59 -30.23
CA PRO A 159 51.25 -29.16 -28.83
C PRO A 159 52.08 -27.91 -28.52
N CYS A 160 53.19 -27.70 -29.21
CA CYS A 160 54.05 -26.53 -29.03
C CYS A 160 53.38 -25.25 -29.56
N ILE A 161 52.62 -25.37 -30.67
CA ILE A 161 51.84 -24.25 -31.23
C ILE A 161 50.67 -23.91 -30.31
N VAL A 162 49.94 -24.93 -29.84
CA VAL A 162 48.81 -24.75 -28.90
C VAL A 162 49.27 -24.10 -27.59
N TRP A 163 50.37 -24.58 -27.00
CA TRP A 163 50.93 -24.04 -25.77
C TRP A 163 51.32 -22.56 -25.90
N LYS A 164 51.97 -22.20 -27.02
CA LYS A 164 52.36 -20.81 -27.29
C LYS A 164 51.15 -19.89 -27.44
N ALA A 165 50.15 -20.29 -28.23
CA ALA A 165 48.92 -19.53 -28.42
C ALA A 165 48.12 -19.37 -27.11
N MET A 166 48.12 -20.38 -26.25
CA MET A 166 47.49 -20.33 -24.93
C MET A 166 48.19 -19.34 -23.99
N MET A 167 49.53 -19.34 -23.97
CA MET A 167 50.32 -18.40 -23.17
C MET A 167 50.14 -16.95 -23.65
N GLU A 168 50.10 -16.70 -24.96
CA GLU A 168 49.90 -15.37 -25.54
C GLU A 168 48.53 -14.76 -25.15
N ARG A 169 47.46 -15.57 -25.16
CA ARG A 169 46.12 -15.15 -24.68
C ARG A 169 46.12 -14.79 -23.20
N TRP A 170 46.85 -15.54 -22.38
CA TRP A 170 46.93 -15.32 -20.93
C TRP A 170 47.75 -14.09 -20.52
N THR A 171 48.67 -13.65 -21.36
CA THR A 171 49.55 -12.51 -21.08
C THR A 171 49.04 -11.17 -21.61
N SER A 172 47.88 -11.15 -22.29
CA SER A 172 47.31 -9.96 -22.94
C SER A 172 46.16 -9.28 -22.16
N ASP A 173 45.82 -9.80 -20.98
CA ASP A 173 44.91 -9.17 -19.98
C ASP A 173 45.70 -8.58 -18.81
#